data_AF-A0A0V0TX08-F1
#
_entry.id   AF-A0A0V0TX08-F1
#
_cell.length_a   1.000
_cell.length_b   1.000
_cell.length_c   1.000
_cell.angle_alpha   90.00
_cell.angle_beta   90.00
_cell.angle_gamma   90.00
#
_symmetry.space_group_name_H-M   'P 1'
#
loop_
_entity.id
_entity.type
_entity.pdbx_description
1 polymer ?
#
loop_
_entity_poly.entity_id
_entity_poly.type
_entity_poly.pdbx_seq_one_letter_code
_entity_poly.pdbx_strand_id
1 'polypeptide(L)'
;LIPAIQGNFPNTRVQGCFFHFCQTVLQQVGRLGLRTDYMNNQEVRKKVKMLMALAFLPVHLVPAGFEIINVGTSGHTISNAYEEHATA
;
A
#
# COMPACT_ATOMS: atom_id res chain seq x y z
N LEU A 1 10.14 -3.62 -6.49
CA LEU A 1 10.33 -2.24 -7.03
C LEU A 1 11.71 -2.01 -7.67
N ILE A 2 12.80 -2.63 -7.19
CA ILE A 2 14.18 -2.23 -7.51
C ILE A 2 14.74 -2.77 -8.86
N PRO A 3 14.54 -4.03 -9.30
CA PRO A 3 15.20 -4.53 -10.51
C PRO A 3 14.66 -3.95 -11.84
N ALA A 4 13.34 -3.77 -11.94
CA ALA A 4 12.69 -3.31 -13.17
C ALA A 4 13.03 -1.85 -13.53
N ILE A 5 13.24 -0.99 -12.52
CA ILE A 5 13.64 0.41 -12.73
C ILE A 5 15.10 0.49 -13.18
N GLN A 6 15.97 -0.37 -12.64
CA GLN A 6 17.38 -0.45 -13.06
C GLN A 6 17.52 -0.96 -14.50
N GLY A 7 16.67 -1.91 -14.93
CA GLY A 7 16.69 -2.45 -16.29
C GLY A 7 16.22 -1.47 -17.36
N ASN A 8 15.18 -0.68 -17.08
CA ASN A 8 14.61 0.26 -18.06
C ASN A 8 15.24 1.65 -18.03
N PHE A 9 15.86 2.04 -16.91
CA PHE A 9 16.49 3.34 -16.75
C PHE A 9 17.87 3.17 -16.09
N PRO A 10 18.90 2.75 -16.86
CA PRO A 10 20.20 2.37 -16.32
C PRO A 10 20.93 3.50 -15.58
N ASN A 11 20.52 4.76 -15.79
CA ASN A 11 21.07 5.94 -15.12
C ASN A 11 20.17 6.52 -14.03
N THR A 12 18.99 5.94 -13.79
CA THR A 12 18.08 6.42 -12.75
C THR A 12 18.58 5.98 -11.40
N ARG A 13 19.06 6.95 -10.63
CA ARG A 13 19.39 6.76 -9.22
C ARG A 13 18.08 6.60 -8.46
N VAL A 14 17.76 5.38 -8.02
CA VAL A 14 16.67 5.16 -7.07
C VAL A 14 17.06 5.86 -5.76
N GLN A 15 16.61 7.11 -5.60
CA GLN A 15 16.82 7.89 -4.39
C GLN A 15 15.59 7.70 -3.51
N GLY A 16 15.60 6.63 -2.72
CA GLY A 16 14.53 6.33 -1.80
C GLY A 16 14.56 4.88 -1.38
N CYS A 17 14.27 4.65 -0.11
CA CYS A 17 14.05 3.31 0.43
C CYS A 17 12.62 3.25 0.95
N PHE A 18 12.18 2.07 1.39
CA PHE A 18 10.85 1.90 1.97
C PHE A 18 10.57 2.91 3.10
N PHE A 19 11.58 3.26 3.89
CA PHE A 19 11.47 4.29 4.92
C PHE A 19 11.10 5.67 4.34
N HIS A 20 11.77 6.12 3.27
CA HIS A 20 11.46 7.39 2.61
C HIS A 20 10.04 7.38 2.00
N PHE A 21 9.62 6.24 1.45
CA PHE A 21 8.25 6.08 0.96
C PHE A 21 7.22 6.21 2.09
N CYS A 22 7.42 5.49 3.20
CA CYS A 22 6.56 5.58 4.38
C CYS A 22 6.51 7.01 4.94
N GLN A 23 7.66 7.70 4.98
CA GLN A 23 7.74 9.08 5.43
C GLN A 23 6.88 10.00 4.55
N THR A 24 6.96 9.87 3.23
CA THR A 24 6.13 10.63 2.29
C THR A 24 4.64 10.35 2.47
N VAL A 25 4.25 9.08 2.67
CA VAL A 25 2.85 8.70 2.95
C VAL A 25 2.35 9.39 4.22
N LEU A 26 3.13 9.35 5.30
CA LEU A 26 2.77 10.00 6.57
C LEU A 26 2.69 11.53 6.46
N GLN A 27 3.58 12.15 5.68
CA GLN A 27 3.48 13.59 5.38
C GLN A 27 2.19 13.90 4.63
N GLN A 28 1.79 13.06 3.67
CA GLN A 28 0.56 13.26 2.91
C GLN A 28 -0.68 13.11 3.78
N VAL A 29 -0.72 12.15 4.71
CA VAL A 29 -1.78 12.04 5.72
C VAL A 29 -1.95 13.36 6.49
N GLY A 30 -0.84 14.00 6.87
CA GLY A 30 -0.88 15.31 7.49
C GLY A 30 -1.40 16.42 6.57
N ARG A 31 -0.94 16.47 5.32
CA ARG A 31 -1.36 17.46 4.32
C ARG A 31 -2.84 17.37 3.96
N LEU A 32 -3.43 16.17 4.05
CA LEU A 32 -4.85 15.93 3.82
C LEU A 32 -5.74 16.24 5.04
N GLY A 33 -5.17 16.75 6.14
CA GLY A 33 -5.93 17.02 7.37
C GLY A 33 -6.26 15.78 8.20
N LEU A 34 -5.81 14.59 7.78
CA LEU A 34 -6.10 13.30 8.42
C LEU A 34 -5.20 13.00 9.63
N ARG A 35 -4.38 13.96 10.07
CA ARG A 35 -3.42 13.74 11.17
C ARG A 35 -4.11 13.31 12.46
N THR A 36 -5.20 13.98 12.83
CA THR A 36 -5.97 13.67 14.05
C THR A 36 -6.59 12.28 13.95
N ASP A 37 -7.18 11.93 12.81
CA ASP A 37 -7.76 10.61 12.58
C ASP A 37 -6.70 9.52 12.60
N TYR A 38 -5.54 9.74 12.00
CA TYR A 38 -4.44 8.78 12.07
C TYR A 38 -3.95 8.53 13.51
N MET A 39 -3.94 9.58 14.35
CA MET A 39 -3.54 9.47 15.75
C MET A 39 -4.59 8.76 16.61
N ASN A 40 -5.88 9.02 16.39
CA ASN A 40 -6.95 8.60 17.30
C ASN A 40 -7.81 7.44 16.77
N ASN A 41 -7.80 7.18 15.46
CA ASN A 41 -8.60 6.15 14.81
C ASN A 41 -7.71 4.99 14.33
N GLN A 42 -7.84 3.84 14.98
CA GLN A 42 -7.05 2.64 14.66
C GLN A 42 -7.31 2.13 13.23
N GLU A 43 -8.54 2.27 12.72
CA GLU A 43 -8.90 1.83 11.37
C GLU A 43 -8.21 2.69 10.31
N VAL A 44 -8.15 4.01 10.51
CA VAL A 44 -7.41 4.93 9.63
C VAL A 44 -5.92 4.61 9.67
N ARG A 45 -5.36 4.40 10.87
CA ARG A 45 -3.96 3.99 11.01
C ARG A 45 -3.65 2.67 10.31
N LYS A 46 -4.55 1.69 10.42
CA LYS A 46 -4.44 0.39 9.75
C LYS A 46 -4.46 0.55 8.23
N LYS A 47 -5.40 1.33 7.69
CA LYS A 47 -5.48 1.62 6.25
C LYS A 47 -4.23 2.30 5.71
N VAL A 48 -3.69 3.29 6.42
CA VAL A 48 -2.43 3.94 6.03
C VAL A 48 -1.28 2.94 6.01
N LYS A 49 -1.21 2.01 6.98
CA LYS A 49 -0.22 0.93 6.97
C LYS A 49 -0.42 -0.06 5.83
N MET A 50 -1.66 -0.44 5.53
CA MET A 50 -1.98 -1.31 4.40
C MET A 50 -1.64 -0.64 3.06
N LEU A 51 -1.90 0.67 2.93
CA LEU A 51 -1.50 1.47 1.78
C LEU A 51 0.02 1.45 1.59
N MET A 52 0.79 1.57 2.68
CA MET A 52 2.25 1.43 2.61
C MET A 52 2.68 0.01 2.21
N ALA A 53 1.95 -1.02 2.64
CA ALA A 53 2.24 -2.40 2.28
C ALA A 53 2.03 -2.70 0.78
N LEU A 54 1.27 -1.88 0.05
CA LEU A 54 1.10 -2.02 -1.41
C LEU A 54 2.43 -2.00 -2.17
N ALA A 55 3.47 -1.36 -1.62
CA ALA A 55 4.81 -1.34 -2.20
C ALA A 55 5.46 -2.74 -2.33
N PHE A 56 4.94 -3.73 -1.60
CA PHE A 56 5.41 -5.11 -1.65
C PHE A 56 4.60 -6.01 -2.60
N LEU A 57 3.46 -5.54 -3.10
CA LEU A 57 2.69 -6.31 -4.08
C LEU A 57 3.34 -6.27 -5.48
N PRO A 58 3.19 -7.33 -6.28
CA PRO A 58 3.38 -7.27 -7.72
C PRO A 58 2.53 -6.14 -8.32
N VAL A 59 3.09 -5.41 -9.29
CA VAL A 59 2.46 -4.20 -9.86
C VAL A 59 1.04 -4.45 -10.37
N HIS A 60 0.79 -5.62 -10.97
CA HIS A 60 -0.53 -5.98 -11.50
C HIS A 60 -1.57 -6.25 -10.40
N LEU A 61 -1.15 -6.50 -9.15
CA LEU A 61 -2.04 -6.71 -8.00
C LEU A 61 -2.27 -5.45 -7.18
N VAL A 62 -1.52 -4.38 -7.42
CA VAL A 62 -1.66 -3.11 -6.68
C VAL A 62 -3.08 -2.52 -6.80
N PRO A 63 -3.74 -2.49 -7.99
CA PRO A 63 -5.11 -2.01 -8.09
C PRO A 63 -6.08 -2.82 -7.23
N ALA A 64 -6.00 -4.16 -7.28
CA ALA A 64 -6.84 -5.04 -6.48
C ALA A 64 -6.61 -4.85 -4.97
N GLY A 65 -5.34 -4.75 -4.55
CA GLY A 65 -4.96 -4.46 -3.16
C GLY A 65 -5.47 -3.11 -2.68
N PHE A 66 -5.52 -2.11 -3.55
CA PHE A 66 -6.08 -0.80 -3.24
C PHE A 66 -7.60 -0.85 -3.05
N GLU A 67 -8.33 -1.55 -3.93
CA GLU A 67 -9.77 -1.75 -3.78
C GLU A 67 -10.12 -2.44 -2.45
N ILE A 68 -9.32 -3.43 -2.03
CA ILE A 68 -9.49 -4.08 -0.72
C ILE A 68 -9.38 -3.08 0.44
N ILE A 69 -8.41 -2.16 0.40
CA ILE A 69 -8.25 -1.13 1.43
C ILE A 69 -9.45 -0.18 1.45
N ASN A 70 -9.99 0.12 0.26
CA ASN A 70 -11.13 1.00 0.08
C ASN A 70 -12.43 0.34 0.57
N VAL A 71 -12.70 -0.90 0.16
CA VAL A 71 -13.91 -1.67 0.46
C VAL A 71 -13.93 -2.23 1.88
N GLY A 72 -12.77 -2.50 2.47
CA GLY A 72 -12.63 -2.99 3.86
C GLY A 72 -13.15 -2.03 4.94
N THR A 73 -13.76 -0.89 4.58
CA THR A 73 -14.67 -0.11 5.44
C THR A 73 -15.86 -0.91 5.97
N SER A 74 -16.23 -1.99 5.29
CA SER A 74 -17.38 -2.82 5.61
C SER A 74 -16.87 -4.20 5.99
N GLY A 75 -17.10 -4.63 7.24
CA GLY A 75 -16.44 -5.80 7.83
C GLY A 75 -16.52 -7.09 7.00
N HIS A 76 -15.43 -7.85 7.07
CA HIS A 76 -15.41 -9.31 7.02
C HIS A 76 -15.87 -10.02 5.73
N THR A 77 -15.08 -9.98 4.63
CA THR A 77 -15.12 -11.05 3.61
C THR A 77 -13.85 -11.12 2.73
N ILE A 78 -12.67 -11.33 3.31
CA ILE A 78 -11.50 -11.74 2.51
C ILE A 78 -10.89 -12.99 3.15
N SER A 79 -11.70 -14.05 3.22
CA SER A 79 -11.20 -15.42 3.42
C SER A 79 -11.30 -16.24 2.13
N ASN A 80 -12.06 -15.78 1.12
CA ASN A 80 -12.50 -16.68 0.04
C ASN A 80 -11.84 -16.39 -1.32
N ALA A 81 -10.97 -15.38 -1.45
CA ALA A 81 -10.38 -15.00 -2.73
C ALA A 81 -8.95 -15.57 -2.96
N TYR A 82 -8.31 -16.12 -1.92
CA TYR A 82 -6.96 -16.70 -2.04
C TYR A 82 -6.95 -18.23 -2.14
N GLU A 83 -8.10 -18.89 -1.96
CA GLU A 83 -8.20 -20.36 -2.02
C GLU A 83 -8.51 -20.89 -3.43
N GLU A 84 -9.05 -20.06 -4.34
CA GLU A 84 -9.46 -20.51 -5.68
C GLU A 84 -8.29 -20.61 -6.68
N HIS A 85 -7.12 -20.04 -6.37
CA HIS A 85 -5.93 -20.08 -7.25
C HIS A 85 -4.88 -21.12 -6.86
N ALA A 86 -5.10 -21.93 -5.81
CA ALA A 86 -4.18 -22.99 -5.37
C ALA A 86 -4.56 -24.40 -5.86
N THR A 87 -5.68 -24.53 -6.59
CA THR A 87 -6.10 -25.79 -7.23
C THR A 87 -6.53 -25.54 -8.66
N ALA A 88 -5.55 -25.47 -9.56
CA ALA A 88 -5.70 -25.70 -10.99
C ALA A 88 -4.44 -26.40 -11.51
#